data_AF-A0A1Y3ARI7-F1
#
_entry.id   AF-A0A1Y3ARI7-F1
#
_cell.length_a   1.000
_cell.length_b   1.000
_cell.length_c   1.000
_cell.angle_alpha   90.00
_cell.angle_beta   90.00
_cell.angle_gamma   90.00
#
_symmetry.space_group_name_H-M   'P 1'
#
loop_
_entity.id
_entity.type
_entity.pdbx_description
1 polymer ?
#
loop_
_entity_poly.entity_id
_entity_poly.type
_entity_poly.pdbx_seq_one_letter_code
_entity_poly.pdbx_strand_id
1 'polypeptide(L)'
;MTSLLNSEQILQLTFGDEDLVRRIKSSNILLVGAGGIGCEVLKGLILSGFPRITIIDLDTIDVSNLNRQFLYNKTHVGKSKAVIAAEIAIERFAHRDPLTNRPLSIITPIHDSILNLKYDRQFYQQFTFIINALDNNATRVHVNRLCLAADRPLIESGSARYCGNVTLIKGGITRCFECTPPKRDENSYASCTIRNTPSLPIHCIVWAKHLFAQLFGQSDEDISPDATVVANNDDDNNENESINTDQQQTINMNHQTTRQYVESIDYDPKGLFDKIFYHDIRYLKGMKTLWENRKNRHEPQELSYDDIINGKIRFNDQQQSNMVDKETNGNNVFQSLKID
;
A
#
# COMPACT_ATOMS: atom_id res chain seq x y z
N MET A 1 -40.86 -29.25 -11.41
CA MET A 1 -39.96 -30.13 -10.64
C MET A 1 -38.54 -29.63 -10.84
N THR A 2 -38.08 -28.70 -10.01
CA THR A 2 -36.66 -28.36 -9.93
C THR A 2 -35.96 -29.58 -9.35
N SER A 3 -35.25 -30.35 -10.17
CA SER A 3 -34.41 -31.44 -9.65
C SER A 3 -33.38 -30.78 -8.73
N LEU A 4 -33.50 -31.05 -7.44
CA LEU A 4 -32.58 -30.54 -6.44
C LEU A 4 -31.26 -31.30 -6.60
N LEU A 5 -30.35 -30.74 -7.39
CA LEU A 5 -29.06 -31.35 -7.68
C LEU A 5 -28.21 -31.35 -6.40
N ASN A 6 -27.62 -32.50 -6.05
CA ASN A 6 -26.68 -32.59 -4.94
C ASN A 6 -25.28 -32.07 -5.36
N SER A 7 -24.34 -31.95 -4.41
CA SER A 7 -22.99 -31.41 -4.67
C SER A 7 -22.24 -32.14 -5.78
N GLU A 8 -22.43 -33.45 -5.88
CA GLU A 8 -21.77 -34.28 -6.89
C GLU A 8 -22.37 -34.05 -8.28
N GLN A 9 -23.68 -33.93 -8.38
CA GLN A 9 -24.35 -33.60 -9.64
C GLN A 9 -23.96 -32.21 -10.14
N ILE A 10 -23.85 -31.22 -9.25
CA ILE A 10 -23.41 -29.87 -9.61
C ILE A 10 -21.97 -29.90 -10.14
N LEU A 11 -21.07 -30.57 -9.43
CA LEU A 11 -19.68 -30.70 -9.85
C LEU A 11 -19.56 -31.49 -11.16
N GLN A 12 -20.33 -32.55 -11.32
CA GLN A 12 -20.34 -33.37 -12.53
C GLN A 12 -20.88 -32.60 -13.74
N LEU A 13 -21.96 -31.81 -13.57
CA LEU A 13 -22.47 -30.94 -14.63
C LEU A 13 -21.51 -29.81 -14.97
N THR A 14 -20.73 -29.33 -13.99
CA THR A 14 -19.79 -28.22 -14.17
C THR A 14 -18.48 -28.67 -14.84
N PHE A 15 -17.95 -29.83 -14.43
CA PHE A 15 -16.59 -30.26 -14.80
C PHE A 15 -16.53 -31.51 -15.67
N GLY A 16 -17.57 -32.35 -15.68
CA GLY A 16 -17.71 -33.53 -16.55
C GLY A 16 -16.77 -34.72 -16.24
N ASP A 17 -15.62 -34.48 -15.63
CA ASP A 17 -14.60 -35.49 -15.33
C ASP A 17 -14.73 -36.01 -13.89
N GLU A 18 -15.05 -37.30 -13.72
CA GLU A 18 -15.32 -37.90 -12.40
C GLU A 18 -14.10 -37.82 -11.46
N ASP A 19 -12.88 -37.96 -12.00
CA ASP A 19 -11.65 -37.90 -11.23
C ASP A 19 -11.39 -36.48 -10.72
N LEU A 20 -11.62 -35.46 -11.55
CA LEU A 20 -11.56 -34.06 -11.17
C LEU A 20 -12.62 -33.72 -10.13
N VAL A 21 -13.86 -34.17 -10.31
CA VAL A 21 -14.94 -33.99 -9.32
C VAL A 21 -14.54 -34.59 -7.97
N ARG A 22 -14.01 -35.81 -7.96
CA ARG A 22 -13.53 -36.48 -6.74
C ARG A 22 -12.42 -35.66 -6.06
N ARG A 23 -11.46 -35.16 -6.84
CA ARG A 23 -10.38 -34.30 -6.35
C ARG A 23 -10.91 -33.00 -5.77
N ILE A 24 -11.87 -32.34 -6.41
CA ILE A 24 -12.51 -31.10 -5.92
C ILE A 24 -13.23 -31.37 -4.60
N LYS A 25 -14.01 -32.46 -4.48
CA LYS A 25 -14.67 -32.86 -3.23
C LYS A 25 -13.67 -33.11 -2.08
N SER A 26 -12.47 -33.60 -2.41
CA SER A 26 -11.39 -33.81 -1.45
C SER A 26 -10.54 -32.56 -1.18
N SER A 27 -10.72 -31.48 -1.94
CA SER A 27 -9.87 -30.31 -1.83
C SER A 27 -10.13 -29.49 -0.56
N ASN A 28 -9.10 -28.76 -0.14
CA ASN A 28 -9.14 -27.77 0.93
C ASN A 28 -8.33 -26.55 0.48
N ILE A 29 -8.94 -25.38 0.39
CA ILE A 29 -8.30 -24.19 -0.21
C ILE A 29 -7.99 -23.18 0.87
N LEU A 30 -6.81 -22.58 0.81
CA LEU A 30 -6.51 -21.35 1.55
C LEU A 30 -6.64 -20.15 0.61
N LEU A 31 -7.55 -19.23 0.92
CA LEU A 31 -7.69 -17.94 0.28
C LEU A 31 -7.10 -16.86 1.19
N VAL A 32 -6.00 -16.25 0.76
CA VAL A 32 -5.29 -15.22 1.52
C VAL A 32 -5.71 -13.85 1.01
N GLY A 33 -6.54 -13.16 1.79
CA GLY A 33 -7.15 -11.88 1.44
C GLY A 33 -8.64 -12.01 1.10
N ALA A 34 -9.43 -11.11 1.66
CA ALA A 34 -10.88 -10.98 1.49
C ALA A 34 -11.25 -9.63 0.83
N GLY A 35 -10.30 -8.99 0.14
CA GLY A 35 -10.51 -7.76 -0.62
C GLY A 35 -11.33 -7.96 -1.91
N GLY A 36 -11.12 -7.10 -2.91
CA GLY A 36 -11.88 -7.13 -4.17
C GLY A 36 -11.74 -8.46 -4.92
N ILE A 37 -10.49 -8.90 -5.12
CA ILE A 37 -10.20 -10.23 -5.70
C ILE A 37 -10.74 -11.34 -4.77
N GLY A 38 -10.54 -11.21 -3.46
CA GLY A 38 -10.96 -12.22 -2.48
C GLY A 38 -12.47 -12.49 -2.52
N CYS A 39 -13.29 -11.44 -2.56
CA CYS A 39 -14.74 -11.54 -2.69
C CYS A 39 -15.16 -12.28 -3.97
N GLU A 40 -14.56 -11.94 -5.11
CA GLU A 40 -14.86 -12.54 -6.41
C GLU A 40 -14.41 -14.01 -6.49
N VAL A 41 -13.20 -14.31 -6.01
CA VAL A 41 -12.67 -15.67 -5.94
C VAL A 41 -13.51 -16.53 -5.01
N LEU A 42 -13.88 -16.02 -3.83
CA LEU A 42 -14.71 -16.76 -2.87
C LEU A 42 -16.06 -17.14 -3.48
N LYS A 43 -16.73 -16.20 -4.14
CA LYS A 43 -17.96 -16.47 -4.91
C LYS A 43 -17.72 -17.56 -5.96
N GLY A 44 -16.67 -17.43 -6.76
CA GLY A 44 -16.33 -18.39 -7.81
C GLY A 44 -16.11 -19.80 -7.27
N LEU A 45 -15.36 -19.95 -6.18
CA LEU A 45 -15.10 -21.23 -5.53
C LEU A 45 -16.39 -21.89 -5.02
N ILE A 46 -17.25 -21.13 -4.36
CA ILE A 46 -18.51 -21.63 -3.80
C ILE A 46 -19.46 -22.04 -4.92
N LEU A 47 -19.66 -21.18 -5.93
CA LEU A 47 -20.53 -21.48 -7.07
C LEU A 47 -20.03 -22.69 -7.87
N SER A 48 -18.71 -22.87 -7.93
CA SER A 48 -18.08 -24.04 -8.57
C SER A 48 -18.14 -25.30 -7.70
N GLY A 49 -18.69 -25.25 -6.47
CA GLY A 49 -18.87 -26.43 -5.62
C GLY A 49 -17.65 -26.85 -4.81
N PHE A 50 -16.67 -25.97 -4.60
CA PHE A 50 -15.55 -26.27 -3.70
C PHE A 50 -16.03 -26.38 -2.25
N PRO A 51 -15.74 -27.50 -1.54
CA PRO A 51 -16.42 -27.81 -0.29
C PRO A 51 -15.76 -27.20 0.95
N ARG A 52 -14.45 -26.93 0.91
CA ARG A 52 -13.69 -26.47 2.08
C ARG A 52 -12.77 -25.33 1.70
N ILE A 53 -13.01 -24.18 2.32
CA ILE A 53 -12.27 -22.95 2.08
C ILE A 53 -11.91 -22.34 3.43
N THR A 54 -10.63 -22.09 3.67
CA THR A 54 -10.18 -21.22 4.75
C THR A 54 -9.88 -19.87 4.16
N ILE A 55 -10.47 -18.80 4.70
CA ILE A 55 -10.21 -17.43 4.28
C ILE A 55 -9.54 -16.67 5.43
N ILE A 56 -8.43 -16.00 5.13
CA ILE A 56 -7.69 -15.20 6.11
C ILE A 56 -7.54 -13.76 5.62
N ASP A 57 -7.87 -12.80 6.47
CA ASP A 57 -7.68 -11.37 6.24
C ASP A 57 -7.55 -10.66 7.58
N LEU A 58 -6.64 -9.69 7.69
CA LEU A 58 -6.35 -8.96 8.93
C LEU A 58 -7.20 -7.69 9.09
N ASP A 59 -7.85 -7.24 8.01
CA ASP A 59 -8.53 -5.96 7.97
C ASP A 59 -9.99 -6.06 8.41
N THR A 60 -10.48 -4.89 8.81
CA THR A 60 -11.91 -4.60 8.92
C THR A 60 -12.43 -3.88 7.66
N ILE A 61 -13.74 -3.93 7.47
CA ILE A 61 -14.41 -3.34 6.31
C ILE A 61 -14.45 -1.81 6.46
N ASP A 62 -13.97 -1.11 5.43
CA ASP A 62 -14.04 0.34 5.33
C ASP A 62 -15.08 0.79 4.28
N VAL A 63 -15.60 2.02 4.41
CA VAL A 63 -16.57 2.58 3.44
C VAL A 63 -15.99 2.62 2.02
N SER A 64 -14.71 2.93 1.87
CA SER A 64 -14.00 2.95 0.59
C SER A 64 -13.92 1.58 -0.09
N ASN A 65 -14.23 0.49 0.62
CA ASN A 65 -14.18 -0.87 0.08
C ASN A 65 -15.45 -1.24 -0.69
N LEU A 66 -16.58 -0.61 -0.37
CA LEU A 66 -17.91 -1.01 -0.83
C LEU A 66 -18.12 -0.88 -2.35
N ASN A 67 -17.29 -0.08 -3.03
CA ASN A 67 -17.36 0.09 -4.48
C ASN A 67 -16.86 -1.13 -5.29
N ARG A 68 -16.12 -2.05 -4.66
CA ARG A 68 -15.46 -3.18 -5.35
C ARG A 68 -15.43 -4.49 -4.55
N GLN A 69 -15.95 -4.49 -3.33
CA GLN A 69 -16.01 -5.66 -2.44
C GLN A 69 -17.48 -5.96 -2.14
N PHE A 70 -18.16 -6.57 -3.12
CA PHE A 70 -19.63 -6.65 -3.17
C PHE A 70 -20.26 -7.52 -2.07
N LEU A 71 -19.47 -8.33 -1.35
CA LEU A 71 -19.94 -9.07 -0.18
C LEU A 71 -20.26 -8.16 1.02
N TYR A 72 -19.86 -6.89 0.95
CA TYR A 72 -19.97 -5.94 2.05
C TYR A 72 -21.01 -4.87 1.77
N ASN A 73 -21.64 -4.39 2.84
CA ASN A 73 -22.55 -3.26 2.79
C ASN A 73 -22.26 -2.30 3.96
N LYS A 74 -22.98 -1.18 4.02
CA LYS A 74 -22.75 -0.12 5.02
C LYS A 74 -22.91 -0.59 6.48
N THR A 75 -23.75 -1.59 6.76
CA THR A 75 -23.93 -2.11 8.14
C THR A 75 -22.80 -3.04 8.58
N HIS A 76 -21.91 -3.42 7.66
CA HIS A 76 -20.75 -4.26 7.92
C HIS A 76 -19.47 -3.46 8.21
N VAL A 77 -19.49 -2.13 8.03
CA VAL A 77 -18.33 -1.26 8.27
C VAL A 77 -17.81 -1.43 9.70
N GLY A 78 -16.49 -1.56 9.85
CA GLY A 78 -15.80 -1.82 11.12
C GLY A 78 -15.76 -3.29 11.53
N LYS A 79 -16.47 -4.20 10.85
CA LYS A 79 -16.42 -5.65 11.10
C LYS A 79 -15.30 -6.31 10.29
N SER A 80 -14.86 -7.49 10.71
CA SER A 80 -13.84 -8.29 10.00
C SER A 80 -14.24 -8.61 8.55
N LYS A 81 -13.33 -8.37 7.61
CA LYS A 81 -13.54 -8.77 6.20
C LYS A 81 -13.69 -10.28 6.04
N ALA A 82 -12.82 -11.06 6.68
CA ALA A 82 -12.83 -12.52 6.57
C ALA A 82 -14.13 -13.14 7.09
N VAL A 83 -14.59 -12.71 8.27
CA VAL A 83 -15.81 -13.23 8.91
C VAL A 83 -17.05 -12.90 8.08
N ILE A 84 -17.22 -11.62 7.71
CA ILE A 84 -18.40 -11.19 6.93
C ILE A 84 -18.38 -11.79 5.52
N ALA A 85 -17.22 -11.91 4.88
CA ALA A 85 -17.13 -12.57 3.58
C ALA A 85 -17.60 -14.02 3.66
N ALA A 86 -17.17 -14.77 4.69
CA ALA A 86 -17.60 -16.15 4.89
C ALA A 86 -19.12 -16.25 5.10
N GLU A 87 -19.68 -15.41 5.98
CA GLU A 87 -21.11 -15.39 6.30
C GLU A 87 -21.97 -15.10 5.06
N ILE A 88 -21.70 -13.99 4.38
CA ILE A 88 -22.49 -13.54 3.22
C ILE A 88 -22.32 -14.49 2.04
N ALA A 89 -21.12 -15.03 1.83
CA ALA A 89 -20.89 -15.94 0.72
C ALA A 89 -21.62 -17.28 0.92
N ILE A 90 -21.68 -17.80 2.15
CA ILE A 90 -22.52 -18.97 2.49
C ILE A 90 -24.01 -18.64 2.33
N GLU A 91 -24.46 -17.50 2.84
CA GLU A 91 -25.86 -17.10 2.75
C GLU A 91 -26.34 -17.02 1.30
N ARG A 92 -25.54 -16.40 0.43
CA ARG A 92 -25.96 -15.98 -0.92
C ARG A 92 -25.62 -16.96 -2.03
N PHE A 93 -24.50 -17.68 -1.92
CA PHE A 93 -23.95 -18.44 -3.05
C PHE A 93 -23.79 -19.92 -2.79
N ALA A 94 -23.80 -20.38 -1.53
CA ALA A 94 -23.60 -21.79 -1.25
C ALA A 94 -24.75 -22.63 -1.78
N HIS A 95 -24.39 -23.64 -2.57
CA HIS A 95 -25.28 -24.76 -2.87
C HIS A 95 -25.72 -25.41 -1.56
N ARG A 96 -26.98 -25.85 -1.52
CA ARG A 96 -27.57 -26.44 -0.32
C ARG A 96 -27.97 -27.87 -0.59
N ASP A 97 -27.77 -28.71 0.43
CA ASP A 97 -28.24 -30.07 0.41
C ASP A 97 -29.78 -30.09 0.32
N PRO A 98 -30.37 -30.79 -0.66
CA PRO A 98 -31.82 -30.82 -0.89
C PRO A 98 -32.66 -31.34 0.29
N LEU A 99 -32.08 -32.22 1.11
CA LEU A 99 -32.78 -32.94 2.17
C LEU A 99 -32.67 -32.22 3.52
N THR A 100 -31.49 -31.64 3.79
CA THR A 100 -31.16 -31.01 5.07
C THR A 100 -31.13 -29.48 5.02
N ASN A 101 -31.17 -28.90 3.81
CA ASN A 101 -31.02 -27.47 3.55
C ASN A 101 -29.70 -26.86 4.08
N ARG A 102 -28.71 -27.70 4.41
CA ARG A 102 -27.40 -27.27 4.91
C ARG A 102 -26.50 -26.83 3.75
N PRO A 103 -25.67 -25.79 3.93
CA PRO A 103 -24.66 -25.43 2.94
C PRO A 103 -23.72 -26.59 2.66
N LEU A 104 -23.40 -26.81 1.37
CA LEU A 104 -22.46 -27.84 0.93
C LEU A 104 -21.00 -27.40 1.09
N SER A 105 -20.75 -26.10 1.04
CA SER A 105 -19.44 -25.50 1.30
C SER A 105 -19.32 -25.11 2.77
N ILE A 106 -18.14 -25.31 3.35
CA ILE A 106 -17.75 -24.84 4.67
C ILE A 106 -16.63 -23.82 4.47
N ILE A 107 -16.84 -22.62 5.04
CA ILE A 107 -15.84 -21.56 5.03
C ILE A 107 -15.38 -21.32 6.46
N THR A 108 -14.07 -21.45 6.70
CA THR A 108 -13.43 -21.13 7.98
C THR A 108 -12.80 -19.74 7.89
N PRO A 109 -13.41 -18.71 8.50
CA PRO A 109 -12.83 -17.37 8.51
C PRO A 109 -11.76 -17.24 9.60
N ILE A 110 -10.68 -16.55 9.26
CA ILE A 110 -9.59 -16.19 10.17
C ILE A 110 -9.38 -14.69 10.07
N HIS A 111 -9.66 -13.97 11.16
CA HIS A 111 -9.32 -12.55 11.28
C HIS A 111 -7.92 -12.42 11.90
N ASP A 112 -6.89 -12.51 11.07
CA ASP A 112 -5.49 -12.41 11.50
C ASP A 112 -4.58 -12.10 10.30
N SER A 113 -3.36 -11.67 10.58
CA SER A 113 -2.31 -11.56 9.58
C SER A 113 -1.71 -12.93 9.29
N ILE A 114 -1.66 -13.29 8.01
CA ILE A 114 -0.97 -14.52 7.57
C ILE A 114 0.53 -14.52 7.90
N LEU A 115 1.11 -13.34 8.20
CA LEU A 115 2.50 -13.19 8.63
C LEU A 115 2.76 -13.69 10.06
N ASN A 116 1.70 -14.00 10.83
CA ASN A 116 1.85 -14.52 12.18
C ASN A 116 2.58 -15.87 12.17
N LEU A 117 3.59 -16.04 13.02
CA LEU A 117 4.48 -17.20 13.07
C LEU A 117 3.75 -18.54 13.29
N LYS A 118 2.52 -18.53 13.81
CA LYS A 118 1.70 -19.73 13.96
C LYS A 118 1.23 -20.32 12.63
N TYR A 119 1.21 -19.53 11.55
CA TYR A 119 0.86 -19.99 10.20
C TYR A 119 2.11 -20.52 9.49
N ASP A 120 2.69 -21.56 10.07
CA ASP A 120 3.94 -22.15 9.62
C ASP A 120 3.77 -23.11 8.42
N ARG A 121 4.84 -23.79 8.03
CA ARG A 121 4.81 -24.81 6.97
C ARG A 121 3.70 -25.86 7.17
N GLN A 122 3.45 -26.31 8.41
CA GLN A 122 2.45 -27.34 8.68
C GLN A 122 1.04 -26.81 8.43
N PHE A 123 0.78 -25.55 8.80
CA PHE A 123 -0.46 -24.87 8.45
C PHE A 123 -0.70 -24.87 6.93
N TYR A 124 0.30 -24.59 6.11
CA TYR A 124 0.14 -24.59 4.65
C TYR A 124 -0.07 -26.01 4.07
N GLN A 125 0.54 -27.03 4.68
CA GLN A 125 0.45 -28.41 4.21
C GLN A 125 -0.96 -29.00 4.26
N GLN A 126 -1.88 -28.46 5.05
CA GLN A 126 -3.27 -28.95 5.10
C GLN A 126 -4.10 -28.57 3.86
N PHE A 127 -3.61 -27.65 3.03
CA PHE A 127 -4.33 -27.15 1.86
C PHE A 127 -3.87 -27.84 0.59
N THR A 128 -4.82 -28.07 -0.33
CA THR A 128 -4.57 -28.60 -1.67
C THR A 128 -3.82 -27.58 -2.53
N PHE A 129 -4.22 -26.32 -2.46
CA PHE A 129 -3.55 -25.18 -3.06
C PHE A 129 -3.97 -23.89 -2.35
N ILE A 130 -3.19 -22.83 -2.59
CA ILE A 130 -3.36 -21.51 -1.99
C ILE A 130 -3.69 -20.52 -3.11
N ILE A 131 -4.54 -19.54 -2.82
CA ILE A 131 -4.84 -18.41 -3.71
C ILE A 131 -4.52 -17.11 -2.98
N ASN A 132 -3.70 -16.26 -3.60
CA ASN A 132 -3.46 -14.91 -3.13
C ASN A 132 -4.47 -13.93 -3.74
N ALA A 133 -5.08 -13.15 -2.85
CA ALA A 133 -5.91 -11.98 -3.12
C ALA A 133 -5.38 -10.78 -2.31
N LEU A 134 -4.05 -10.66 -2.26
CA LEU A 134 -3.29 -9.68 -1.49
C LEU A 134 -3.06 -8.39 -2.27
N ASP A 135 -2.74 -7.31 -1.57
CA ASP A 135 -2.44 -5.99 -2.15
C ASP A 135 -0.98 -5.51 -1.91
N ASN A 136 -0.26 -6.15 -1.00
CA ASN A 136 1.10 -5.75 -0.61
C ASN A 136 2.15 -6.83 -0.93
N ASN A 137 3.33 -6.37 -1.36
CA ASN A 137 4.40 -7.25 -1.85
C ASN A 137 5.05 -8.07 -0.74
N ALA A 138 5.20 -7.52 0.47
CA ALA A 138 5.81 -8.24 1.59
C ALA A 138 5.04 -9.52 1.95
N THR A 139 3.71 -9.43 2.00
CA THR A 139 2.85 -10.60 2.28
C THR A 139 2.85 -11.59 1.11
N ARG A 140 2.84 -11.11 -0.15
CA ARG A 140 2.98 -12.00 -1.32
C ARG A 140 4.27 -12.81 -1.28
N VAL A 141 5.40 -12.16 -0.96
CA VAL A 141 6.71 -12.81 -0.79
C VAL A 141 6.66 -13.85 0.34
N HIS A 142 6.08 -13.50 1.49
CA HIS A 142 5.95 -14.42 2.60
C HIS A 142 5.15 -15.69 2.22
N VAL A 143 3.98 -15.52 1.62
CA VAL A 143 3.13 -16.64 1.18
C VAL A 143 3.82 -17.46 0.10
N ASN A 144 4.51 -16.82 -0.86
CA ASN A 144 5.31 -17.49 -1.88
C ASN A 144 6.33 -18.45 -1.27
N ARG A 145 7.13 -17.98 -0.30
CA ARG A 145 8.16 -18.79 0.37
C ARG A 145 7.55 -19.97 1.12
N LEU A 146 6.46 -19.76 1.86
CA LEU A 146 5.80 -20.83 2.61
C LEU A 146 5.13 -21.86 1.69
N CYS A 147 4.55 -21.45 0.57
CA CYS A 147 3.98 -22.38 -0.42
C CYS A 147 5.09 -23.27 -1.03
N LEU A 148 6.24 -22.69 -1.38
CA LEU A 148 7.40 -23.45 -1.85
C LEU A 148 7.92 -24.42 -0.78
N ALA A 149 8.06 -23.95 0.47
CA ALA A 149 8.53 -24.79 1.57
C ALA A 149 7.56 -25.93 1.90
N ALA A 150 6.25 -25.68 1.79
CA ALA A 150 5.20 -26.66 2.02
C ALA A 150 4.93 -27.59 0.83
N ASP A 151 5.59 -27.37 -0.32
CA ASP A 151 5.31 -28.02 -1.60
C ASP A 151 3.82 -27.95 -1.98
N ARG A 152 3.24 -26.75 -1.89
CA ARG A 152 1.86 -26.47 -2.25
C ARG A 152 1.75 -25.49 -3.41
N PRO A 153 0.90 -25.78 -4.43
CA PRO A 153 0.67 -24.84 -5.51
C PRO A 153 0.06 -23.53 -4.99
N LEU A 154 0.53 -22.41 -5.55
CA LEU A 154 0.04 -21.07 -5.28
C LEU A 154 -0.49 -20.45 -6.58
N ILE A 155 -1.72 -19.95 -6.53
CA ILE A 155 -2.29 -19.08 -7.57
C ILE A 155 -2.10 -17.63 -7.11
N GLU A 156 -1.16 -16.94 -7.73
CA GLU A 156 -0.90 -15.51 -7.49
C GLU A 156 -1.75 -14.67 -8.44
N SER A 157 -2.29 -13.56 -7.93
CA SER A 157 -3.05 -12.63 -8.74
C SER A 157 -2.91 -11.19 -8.26
N GLY A 158 -2.99 -10.25 -9.20
CA GLY A 158 -2.93 -8.82 -8.93
C GLY A 158 -3.82 -8.06 -9.88
N SER A 159 -4.30 -6.89 -9.44
CA SER A 159 -5.02 -5.95 -10.29
C SER A 159 -4.58 -4.52 -10.01
N ALA A 160 -4.56 -3.73 -11.07
CA ALA A 160 -4.30 -2.29 -11.02
C ALA A 160 -5.18 -1.62 -12.07
N ARG A 161 -6.27 -0.99 -11.63
CA ARG A 161 -7.30 -0.40 -12.51
C ARG A 161 -7.83 -1.45 -13.50
N TYR A 162 -7.59 -1.26 -14.81
CA TYR A 162 -8.02 -2.16 -15.88
C TYR A 162 -7.01 -3.28 -16.19
N CYS A 163 -5.84 -3.25 -15.56
CA CYS A 163 -4.82 -4.28 -15.74
C CYS A 163 -4.96 -5.35 -14.66
N GLY A 164 -4.66 -6.60 -15.02
CA GLY A 164 -4.59 -7.70 -14.08
C GLY A 164 -3.67 -8.80 -14.58
N ASN A 165 -3.20 -9.63 -13.65
CA ASN A 165 -2.38 -10.78 -13.94
C ASN A 165 -2.79 -11.95 -13.03
N VAL A 166 -2.61 -13.17 -13.55
CA VAL A 166 -2.76 -14.42 -12.79
C VAL A 166 -1.59 -15.32 -13.13
N THR A 167 -1.01 -16.00 -12.15
CA THR A 167 0.14 -16.88 -12.36
C THR A 167 0.08 -18.08 -11.42
N LEU A 168 0.38 -19.26 -11.96
CA LEU A 168 0.55 -20.48 -11.16
C LEU A 168 2.02 -20.63 -10.75
N ILE A 169 2.24 -20.75 -9.45
CA ILE A 169 3.54 -21.03 -8.83
C ILE A 169 3.52 -22.45 -8.27
N LYS A 170 4.44 -23.30 -8.73
CA LYS A 170 4.65 -24.65 -8.24
C LYS A 170 6.13 -24.99 -8.24
N GLY A 171 6.64 -25.37 -7.07
CA GLY A 171 8.06 -25.71 -6.87
C GLY A 171 8.57 -26.73 -7.88
N GLY A 172 9.74 -26.48 -8.45
CA GLY A 172 10.37 -27.34 -9.46
C GLY A 172 9.69 -27.38 -10.83
N ILE A 173 8.57 -26.68 -11.04
CA ILE A 173 7.80 -26.73 -12.29
C ILE A 173 7.64 -25.34 -12.93
N THR A 174 7.27 -24.32 -12.16
CA THR A 174 7.14 -22.93 -12.65
C THR A 174 8.05 -21.98 -11.88
N ARG A 175 8.25 -20.77 -12.43
CA ARG A 175 8.94 -19.68 -11.73
C ARG A 175 8.13 -19.25 -10.50
N CYS A 176 8.81 -18.90 -9.42
CA CYS A 176 8.16 -18.36 -8.23
C CYS A 176 7.95 -16.84 -8.35
N PHE A 177 7.20 -16.26 -7.41
CA PHE A 177 6.92 -14.81 -7.38
C PHE A 177 8.22 -13.98 -7.35
N GLU A 178 9.23 -14.46 -6.63
CA GLU A 178 10.52 -13.77 -6.46
C GLU A 178 11.51 -13.99 -7.60
N CYS A 179 11.22 -14.88 -8.58
CA CYS A 179 12.05 -15.02 -9.78
C CYS A 179 11.97 -13.78 -10.69
N THR A 180 10.90 -13.00 -10.56
CA THR A 180 10.77 -11.67 -11.19
C THR A 180 10.44 -10.71 -10.06
N PRO A 181 11.44 -10.23 -9.30
CA PRO A 181 11.19 -9.42 -8.13
C PRO A 181 10.35 -8.20 -8.54
N PRO A 182 9.35 -7.81 -7.72
CA PRO A 182 8.63 -6.58 -7.96
C PRO A 182 9.65 -5.45 -8.07
N LYS A 183 9.45 -4.54 -9.02
CA LYS A 183 10.27 -3.33 -9.12
C LYS A 183 10.30 -2.69 -7.74
N ARG A 184 11.50 -2.39 -7.23
CA ARG A 184 11.65 -1.60 -6.00
C ARG A 184 10.87 -0.30 -6.22
N ASP A 185 10.21 0.21 -5.18
CA ASP A 185 9.57 1.52 -5.27
C ASP A 185 10.61 2.53 -5.77
N GLU A 186 10.48 2.95 -7.03
CA GLU A 186 11.42 3.86 -7.71
C GLU A 186 11.34 5.29 -7.11
N ASN A 187 10.44 5.51 -6.14
CA ASN A 187 10.17 6.79 -5.49
C ASN A 187 11.05 7.03 -4.24
N SER A 188 12.29 6.52 -4.20
CA SER A 188 13.25 6.92 -3.16
C SER A 188 13.92 8.23 -3.60
N TYR A 189 13.62 9.32 -2.92
CA TYR A 189 14.23 10.62 -3.19
C TYR A 189 15.40 10.84 -2.24
N ALA A 190 16.50 11.42 -2.74
CA ALA A 190 17.64 11.74 -1.90
C ALA A 190 17.21 12.64 -0.73
N SER A 191 17.67 12.32 0.49
CA SER A 191 17.32 13.05 1.71
C SER A 191 17.61 14.55 1.60
N CYS A 192 18.72 14.93 0.96
CA CYS A 192 19.08 16.33 0.70
C CYS A 192 18.07 17.07 -0.21
N THR A 193 17.47 16.38 -1.18
CA THR A 193 16.40 16.94 -2.02
C THR A 193 15.15 17.19 -1.19
N ILE A 194 14.78 16.25 -0.32
CA ILE A 194 13.58 16.35 0.52
C ILE A 194 13.73 17.43 1.59
N ARG A 195 14.89 17.52 2.26
CA ARG A 195 15.13 18.45 3.37
C ARG A 195 15.45 19.88 2.93
N ASN A 196 16.26 20.03 1.88
CA ASN A 196 16.87 21.31 1.56
C ASN A 196 16.36 21.91 0.24
N THR A 197 16.09 21.08 -0.78
CA THR A 197 15.83 21.60 -2.14
C THR A 197 14.68 20.88 -2.87
N PRO A 198 13.46 20.87 -2.31
CA PRO A 198 12.32 20.24 -2.95
C PRO A 198 11.88 21.03 -4.19
N SER A 199 11.94 20.40 -5.37
CA SER A 199 11.53 21.00 -6.64
C SER A 199 10.20 20.50 -7.22
N LEU A 200 9.63 19.42 -6.69
CA LEU A 200 8.38 18.82 -7.16
C LEU A 200 7.37 18.71 -6.01
N PRO A 201 6.05 18.80 -6.29
CA PRO A 201 5.01 18.63 -5.26
C PRO A 201 5.15 17.32 -4.47
N ILE A 202 5.59 16.24 -5.11
CA ILE A 202 5.81 14.95 -4.45
C ILE A 202 6.90 15.00 -3.38
N HIS A 203 7.93 15.83 -3.53
CA HIS A 203 8.96 16.01 -2.52
C HIS A 203 8.37 16.62 -1.25
N CYS A 204 7.49 17.61 -1.38
CA CYS A 204 6.79 18.23 -0.26
C CYS A 204 5.84 17.23 0.43
N ILE A 205 5.16 16.37 -0.34
CA ILE A 205 4.30 15.31 0.21
C ILE A 205 5.14 14.29 1.00
N VAL A 206 6.28 13.86 0.47
CA VAL A 206 7.21 12.94 1.16
C VAL A 206 7.75 13.59 2.43
N TRP A 207 8.20 14.85 2.37
CA TRP A 207 8.62 15.62 3.53
C TRP A 207 7.52 15.71 4.60
N ALA A 208 6.28 16.02 4.21
CA ALA A 208 5.14 16.10 5.12
C ALA A 208 4.80 14.75 5.79
N LYS A 209 4.98 13.63 5.07
CA LYS A 209 4.85 12.29 5.65
C LYS A 209 5.94 12.01 6.69
N HIS A 210 7.18 12.41 6.43
CA HIS A 210 8.26 12.30 7.42
C HIS A 210 7.99 13.19 8.64
N LEU A 211 7.54 14.43 8.44
CA LEU A 211 7.12 15.31 9.52
C LEU A 211 6.05 14.68 10.39
N PHE A 212 5.00 14.14 9.79
CA PHE A 212 3.92 13.48 10.53
C PHE A 212 4.46 12.33 11.38
N ALA A 213 5.34 11.50 10.82
CA ALA A 213 5.96 10.39 11.53
C ALA A 213 6.91 10.84 12.65
N GLN A 214 7.61 11.96 12.49
CA GLN A 214 8.47 12.55 13.52
C GLN A 214 7.66 13.16 14.66
N LEU A 215 6.56 13.86 14.35
CA LEU A 215 5.71 14.52 15.34
C LEU A 215 4.86 13.52 16.13
N PHE A 216 4.23 12.56 15.44
CA PHE A 216 3.17 11.72 16.03
C PHE A 216 3.47 10.22 15.93
N GLY A 217 4.52 9.83 15.22
CA GLY A 217 4.92 8.44 15.02
C GLY A 217 6.08 8.00 15.90
N GLN A 218 6.68 6.89 15.50
CA GLN A 218 7.82 6.23 16.16
C GLN A 218 9.17 6.58 15.52
N SER A 219 9.22 7.56 14.61
CA SER A 219 10.44 7.92 13.89
C SER A 219 11.25 8.95 14.68
N ASP A 220 12.54 8.67 14.89
CA ASP A 220 13.51 9.59 15.49
C ASP A 220 14.31 10.38 14.42
N GLU A 221 14.08 10.14 13.13
CA GLU A 221 14.73 10.91 12.05
C GLU A 221 14.25 12.37 12.07
N ASP A 222 15.18 13.32 12.28
CA ASP A 222 14.88 14.74 12.24
C ASP A 222 14.83 15.25 10.80
N ILE A 223 13.76 15.94 10.41
CA ILE A 223 13.57 16.44 9.03
C ILE A 223 14.11 17.86 8.80
N SER A 224 14.64 18.50 9.85
CA SER A 224 15.16 19.86 9.79
C SER A 224 16.22 20.00 8.67
N PRO A 225 16.42 21.21 8.11
CA PRO A 225 17.43 21.43 7.07
C PRO A 225 18.80 20.90 7.47
N ASP A 226 19.42 20.13 6.58
CA ASP A 226 20.68 19.43 6.85
C ASP A 226 21.88 20.26 6.41
N ALA A 227 22.70 20.69 7.38
CA ALA A 227 23.89 21.50 7.16
C ALA A 227 25.09 20.71 6.60
N THR A 228 25.08 19.38 6.70
CA THR A 228 26.19 18.54 6.22
C THR A 228 26.30 18.54 4.68
N VAL A 229 25.22 18.92 3.99
CA VAL A 229 25.15 18.98 2.52
C VAL A 229 26.02 20.11 1.95
N VAL A 230 26.39 21.11 2.75
CA VAL A 230 27.31 22.19 2.33
C VAL A 230 28.76 21.70 2.26
N ALA A 231 29.10 20.59 2.94
CA ALA A 231 30.45 20.03 2.96
C ALA A 231 30.73 19.07 1.78
N ASN A 232 29.69 18.49 1.17
CA ASN A 232 29.83 17.54 0.05
C ASN A 232 29.48 18.21 -1.27
N ASN A 233 30.31 19.16 -1.69
CA ASN A 233 30.43 19.46 -3.11
C ASN A 233 31.40 18.45 -3.69
N ASP A 234 30.88 17.41 -4.34
CA ASP A 234 31.36 16.96 -5.64
C ASP A 234 30.33 16.00 -6.25
N ASP A 235 30.02 16.22 -7.52
CA ASP A 235 29.31 15.27 -8.37
C ASP A 235 30.10 13.95 -8.37
N ASP A 236 29.68 12.95 -7.62
CA ASP A 236 29.93 11.56 -8.01
C ASP A 236 28.98 10.56 -7.34
N ASN A 237 28.42 9.69 -8.17
CA ASN A 237 27.63 8.53 -7.78
C ASN A 237 28.54 7.47 -7.14
N ASN A 238 28.99 7.68 -5.91
CA ASN A 238 29.62 6.62 -5.12
C ASN A 238 29.08 6.63 -3.69
N GLU A 239 28.09 5.77 -3.46
CA GLU A 239 27.81 5.23 -2.13
C GLU A 239 29.02 4.39 -1.70
N ASN A 240 29.83 4.93 -0.78
CA ASN A 240 30.54 4.22 0.31
C ASN A 240 31.79 5.02 0.71
N GLU A 241 31.63 6.06 1.53
CA GLU A 241 32.70 6.46 2.45
C GLU A 241 32.14 6.71 3.83
N SER A 242 32.72 6.01 4.80
CA SER A 242 32.41 6.07 6.22
C SER A 242 32.91 7.43 6.74
N ILE A 243 31.98 8.30 7.12
CA ILE A 243 32.31 9.64 7.62
C ILE A 243 32.81 9.54 9.06
N ASN A 244 33.97 10.18 9.30
CA ASN A 244 34.66 10.35 10.58
C ASN A 244 33.73 10.79 11.73
N THR A 245 33.75 10.01 12.80
CA THR A 245 32.89 10.08 14.00
C THR A 245 33.12 11.32 14.89
N ASP A 246 34.19 12.10 14.67
CA ASP A 246 34.61 13.15 15.62
C ASP A 246 34.01 14.54 15.33
N GLN A 247 33.54 14.82 14.10
CA GLN A 247 32.86 16.09 13.78
C GLN A 247 31.36 16.06 14.06
N GLN A 248 30.75 14.88 14.23
CA GLN A 248 29.34 14.75 14.63
C GLN A 248 29.11 15.12 16.10
N GLN A 249 30.12 15.04 16.97
CA GLN A 249 29.96 15.26 18.41
C GLN A 249 29.90 16.74 18.83
N THR A 250 30.49 17.67 18.07
CA THR A 250 30.56 19.09 18.48
C THR A 250 29.40 19.95 17.99
N ILE A 251 28.70 19.56 16.91
CA ILE A 251 27.52 20.28 16.39
C ILE A 251 26.22 19.81 17.08
N ASN A 252 26.17 18.56 17.57
CA ASN A 252 24.98 17.96 18.18
C ASN A 252 24.66 18.40 19.62
N MET A 253 25.51 19.17 20.30
CA MET A 253 25.32 19.47 21.72
C MET A 253 24.21 20.49 22.05
N ASN A 254 23.65 21.21 21.07
CA ASN A 254 22.62 22.25 21.28
C ASN A 254 21.44 22.23 20.30
N HIS A 255 21.31 21.22 19.43
CA HIS A 255 20.22 21.19 18.45
C HIS A 255 19.00 20.46 19.02
N GLN A 256 18.02 21.22 19.53
CA GLN A 256 16.72 20.67 19.90
C GLN A 256 16.03 20.14 18.63
N THR A 257 15.66 18.85 18.62
CA THR A 257 14.94 18.25 17.48
C THR A 257 13.57 18.89 17.29
N THR A 258 12.98 18.77 16.09
CA THR A 258 11.62 19.27 15.83
C THR A 258 10.62 18.73 16.86
N ARG A 259 10.69 17.44 17.18
CA ARG A 259 9.81 16.80 18.17
C ARG A 259 9.97 17.42 19.56
N GLN A 260 11.20 17.54 20.06
CA GLN A 260 11.46 18.13 21.37
C GLN A 260 11.03 19.60 21.46
N TYR A 261 11.16 20.36 20.38
CA TYR A 261 10.65 21.73 20.32
C TYR A 261 9.13 21.76 20.43
N VAL A 262 8.45 20.93 19.64
CA VAL A 262 6.98 20.91 19.59
C VAL A 262 6.37 20.39 20.89
N GLU A 263 7.01 19.40 21.53
CA GLU A 263 6.64 18.93 22.87
C GLU A 263 6.79 20.05 23.92
N SER A 264 7.82 20.90 23.82
CA SER A 264 8.03 22.01 24.76
C SER A 264 6.99 23.13 24.65
N ILE A 265 6.31 23.24 23.51
CA ILE A 265 5.22 24.19 23.26
C ILE A 265 3.84 23.53 23.31
N ASP A 266 3.75 22.30 23.85
CA ASP A 266 2.50 21.51 23.94
C ASP A 266 1.74 21.42 22.60
N TYR A 267 2.49 21.19 21.51
CA TYR A 267 1.93 21.08 20.16
C TYR A 267 1.12 22.32 19.71
N ASP A 268 1.46 23.51 20.20
CA ASP A 268 0.82 24.77 19.75
C ASP A 268 0.89 24.91 18.21
N PRO A 269 -0.25 25.01 17.51
CA PRO A 269 -0.28 25.05 16.05
C PRO A 269 0.49 26.23 15.45
N LYS A 270 0.46 27.40 16.11
CA LYS A 270 1.17 28.58 15.64
C LYS A 270 2.68 28.41 15.77
N GLY A 271 3.16 28.00 16.94
CA GLY A 271 4.58 27.76 17.19
C GLY A 271 5.15 26.66 16.29
N LEU A 272 4.40 25.59 16.05
CA LEU A 272 4.77 24.54 15.08
C LEU A 272 4.87 25.11 13.65
N PHE A 273 3.88 25.91 13.24
CA PHE A 273 3.87 26.53 11.90
C PHE A 273 5.08 27.46 11.72
N ASP A 274 5.31 28.37 12.66
CA ASP A 274 6.40 29.33 12.58
C ASP A 274 7.76 28.62 12.67
N LYS A 275 7.92 27.56 13.47
CA LYS A 275 9.16 26.76 13.46
C LYS A 275 9.48 26.26 12.05
N ILE A 276 8.52 25.61 11.42
CA ILE A 276 8.70 24.89 10.16
C ILE A 276 8.78 25.83 8.96
N PHE A 277 7.81 26.74 8.82
CA PHE A 277 7.65 27.52 7.61
C PHE A 277 8.29 28.90 7.69
N TYR A 278 8.71 29.34 8.89
CA TYR A 278 9.41 30.59 9.08
C TYR A 278 10.86 30.39 9.54
N HIS A 279 11.09 29.79 10.70
CA HIS A 279 12.42 29.70 11.31
C HIS A 279 13.35 28.75 10.53
N ASP A 280 12.91 27.54 10.19
CA ASP A 280 13.70 26.59 9.41
C ASP A 280 13.96 27.11 7.98
N ILE A 281 12.98 27.79 7.37
CA ILE A 281 13.16 28.41 6.04
C ILE A 281 14.18 29.53 6.11
N ARG A 282 14.13 30.40 7.14
CA ARG A 282 15.15 31.44 7.35
C ARG A 282 16.54 30.84 7.53
N TYR A 283 16.65 29.75 8.30
CA TYR A 283 17.91 29.02 8.48
C TYR A 283 18.43 28.46 7.14
N LEU A 284 17.56 27.80 6.36
CA LEU A 284 17.87 27.23 5.05
C LEU A 284 18.29 28.31 4.03
N LYS A 285 17.64 29.48 4.03
CA LYS A 285 18.05 30.64 3.20
C LYS A 285 19.46 31.12 3.52
N GLY A 286 19.89 30.98 4.78
CA GLY A 286 21.26 31.28 5.21
C GLY A 286 22.34 30.47 4.47
N MET A 287 21.98 29.31 3.90
CA MET A 287 22.87 28.45 3.11
C MET A 287 22.99 28.94 1.65
N LYS A 288 23.63 30.09 1.43
CA LYS A 288 23.69 30.79 0.13
C LYS A 288 24.13 29.92 -1.06
N THR A 289 25.04 28.99 -0.84
CA THR A 289 25.58 28.08 -1.87
C THR A 289 24.52 27.16 -2.50
N LEU A 290 23.39 26.93 -1.83
CA LEU A 290 22.30 26.11 -2.38
C LEU A 290 21.53 26.81 -3.51
N TRP A 291 21.57 28.15 -3.55
CA TRP A 291 20.77 29.00 -4.43
C TRP A 291 21.60 29.62 -5.57
N GLU A 292 22.90 29.77 -5.38
CA GLU A 292 23.80 30.33 -6.39
C GLU A 292 24.02 29.37 -7.56
N ASN A 293 24.01 29.90 -8.79
CA ASN A 293 24.40 29.20 -10.02
C ASN A 293 23.57 27.97 -10.43
N ARG A 294 22.38 27.73 -9.85
CA ARG A 294 21.49 26.61 -10.25
C ARG A 294 20.19 27.11 -10.87
N LYS A 295 20.04 26.97 -12.20
CA LYS A 295 18.89 27.47 -13.00
C LYS A 295 17.50 27.06 -12.49
N ASN A 296 17.39 25.93 -11.80
CA ASN A 296 16.11 25.33 -11.38
C ASN A 296 15.92 25.34 -9.85
N ARG A 297 16.67 26.17 -9.12
CA ARG A 297 16.49 26.36 -7.67
C ARG A 297 16.16 27.80 -7.38
N HIS A 298 15.09 27.99 -6.61
CA HIS A 298 14.67 29.30 -6.15
C HIS A 298 14.87 29.35 -4.64
N GLU A 299 15.39 30.48 -4.16
CA GLU A 299 15.46 30.76 -2.74
C GLU A 299 14.04 30.72 -2.15
N PRO A 300 13.79 29.94 -1.09
CA PRO A 300 12.46 29.82 -0.52
C PRO A 300 12.05 31.12 0.18
N GLN A 301 10.75 31.38 0.22
CA GLN A 301 10.17 32.50 0.95
C GLN A 301 9.67 32.04 2.32
N GLU A 302 10.05 32.72 3.39
CA GLU A 302 9.54 32.44 4.73
C GLU A 302 8.04 32.77 4.82
N LEU A 303 7.29 31.95 5.56
CA LEU A 303 5.87 32.15 5.81
C LEU A 303 5.62 32.32 7.31
N SER A 304 5.20 33.52 7.72
CA SER A 304 4.81 33.83 9.09
C SER A 304 3.31 33.58 9.29
N TYR A 305 2.94 32.90 10.38
CA TYR A 305 1.54 32.63 10.71
C TYR A 305 0.73 33.92 10.82
N ASP A 306 1.25 34.91 11.56
CA ASP A 306 0.57 36.18 11.79
C ASP A 306 0.43 36.98 10.48
N ASP A 307 1.43 36.93 9.59
CA ASP A 307 1.36 37.67 8.33
C ASP A 307 0.35 37.04 7.34
N ILE A 308 0.14 35.73 7.41
CA ILE A 308 -0.91 35.03 6.65
C ILE A 308 -2.29 35.37 7.21
N ILE A 309 -2.50 35.25 8.52
CA ILE A 309 -3.80 35.52 9.15
C ILE A 309 -4.20 36.99 9.02
N ASN A 310 -3.24 37.91 9.10
CA ASN A 310 -3.47 39.33 8.89
C ASN A 310 -3.55 39.73 7.40
N GLY A 311 -3.47 38.76 6.47
CA GLY A 311 -3.64 38.98 5.04
C GLY A 311 -2.53 39.78 4.36
N LYS A 312 -1.35 39.90 4.99
CA LYS A 312 -0.15 40.50 4.41
C LYS A 312 0.51 39.57 3.39
N ILE A 313 0.47 38.26 3.66
CA ILE A 313 0.84 37.22 2.69
C ILE A 313 -0.45 36.68 2.07
N ARG A 314 -0.56 36.71 0.74
CA ARG A 314 -1.70 36.17 0.00
C ARG A 314 -1.21 35.16 -1.04
N PHE A 315 -1.77 33.95 -0.98
CA PHE A 315 -1.56 32.93 -1.99
C PHE A 315 -2.55 33.20 -3.14
N ASN A 316 -2.16 34.00 -4.12
CA ASN A 316 -3.00 34.23 -5.31
C ASN A 316 -2.84 33.05 -6.29
N ASP A 317 -3.95 32.57 -6.85
CA ASP A 317 -3.96 31.54 -7.92
C ASP A 317 -3.16 31.94 -9.18
N GLN A 318 -2.84 33.23 -9.34
CA GLN A 318 -2.07 33.78 -10.46
C GLN A 318 -0.55 33.49 -10.41
N GLN A 319 -0.01 32.96 -9.31
CA GLN A 319 1.41 32.56 -9.29
C GLN A 319 1.68 31.20 -9.95
N GLN A 320 0.65 30.37 -10.19
CA GLN A 320 0.81 29.12 -10.95
C GLN A 320 0.85 29.33 -12.48
N SER A 321 0.22 30.37 -13.03
CA SER A 321 0.19 30.59 -14.49
C SER A 321 1.55 31.01 -15.06
N ASN A 322 2.36 31.73 -14.30
CA ASN A 322 3.67 32.22 -14.78
C ASN A 322 4.76 31.12 -14.88
N MET A 323 4.51 29.92 -14.34
CA MET A 323 5.41 28.76 -14.52
C MET A 323 4.99 27.86 -15.70
N VAL A 324 3.71 27.83 -16.06
CA VAL A 324 3.22 27.03 -17.22
C VAL A 324 3.55 27.71 -18.55
N ASP A 325 3.54 29.05 -18.60
CA ASP A 325 3.75 29.81 -19.84
C ASP A 325 5.19 29.79 -20.39
N LYS A 326 6.15 29.16 -19.69
CA LYS A 326 7.53 28.98 -20.22
C LYS A 326 7.79 27.61 -20.86
N GLU A 327 6.93 26.62 -20.69
CA GLU A 327 7.12 25.28 -21.28
C GLU A 327 6.12 24.92 -22.38
N THR A 328 5.04 25.69 -22.59
CA THR A 328 4.06 25.41 -23.65
C THR A 328 4.08 26.42 -24.79
N ASN A 329 5.25 26.65 -25.39
CA ASN A 329 5.32 27.09 -26.79
C ASN A 329 5.69 25.89 -27.67
N GLY A 330 4.73 24.98 -27.81
CA GLY A 330 4.86 23.77 -28.60
C GLY A 330 3.54 23.00 -28.70
N ASN A 331 2.67 23.44 -29.62
CA ASN A 331 1.53 22.71 -30.20
C ASN A 331 0.52 22.06 -29.23
N ASN A 332 -0.51 22.82 -28.86
CA ASN A 332 -1.81 22.26 -28.46
C ASN A 332 -2.81 22.38 -29.63
N VAL A 333 -3.11 21.25 -30.27
CA VAL A 333 -4.36 21.04 -31.00
C VAL A 333 -5.17 20.04 -30.18
N PHE A 334 -6.06 20.55 -29.32
CA PHE A 334 -7.13 19.75 -28.73
C PHE A 334 -8.43 20.08 -29.45
N GLN A 335 -8.82 19.20 -30.38
CA GLN A 335 -10.17 19.16 -30.94
C GLN A 335 -11.13 18.65 -29.87
N SER A 336 -12.24 19.36 -29.68
CA SER A 336 -13.34 18.94 -28.83
C SER A 336 -14.09 17.78 -29.50
N LEU A 337 -14.15 16.64 -28.81
CA LEU A 337 -15.07 15.55 -29.14
C LEU A 337 -16.38 15.82 -28.41
N LYS A 338 -17.39 16.29 -29.16
CA LYS A 338 -18.80 16.14 -28.79
C LYS A 338 -19.20 14.69 -29.03
N ILE A 339 -19.79 14.07 -28.03
CA ILE A 339 -20.43 12.76 -28.12
C ILE A 339 -21.91 13.04 -28.38
N ASP A 340 -22.42 12.54 -29.51
CA ASP A 340 -23.85 12.43 -29.80
C ASP A 340 -24.46 11.22 -29.08
#